data_AF-A0A060CI92-F1
#
_entry.id   AF-A0A060CI92-F1
#
_cell.length_a   1.000
_cell.length_b   1.000
_cell.length_c   1.000
_cell.angle_alpha   90.00
_cell.angle_beta   90.00
_cell.angle_gamma   90.00
#
_symmetry.space_group_name_H-M   'P 1'
#
loop_
_entity.id
_entity.type
_entity.pdbx_description
1 polymer ?
#
loop_
_entity_poly.entity_id
_entity_poly.type
_entity_poly.pdbx_seq_one_letter_code
_entity_poly.pdbx_strand_id
1 'polypeptide(L)'
;MNDPVNMPTHIMEAVLTGRPYVFGGNVLNTGLIDNLPADACVEVSCIADGTGIHPVHVGRLPEQLAALNITNINPQLLTIKAAVTRKREDIYMAAMLDPHTAAELSIDDIVSMCDELIDAHGDFLSIY
;
A
#
# COMPACT_ATOMS: atom_id res chain seq x y z
N MET A 1 -18.88 -18.53 2.23
CA MET A 1 -19.34 -17.15 1.93
C MET A 1 -18.59 -16.26 2.91
N ASN A 2 -17.82 -15.31 2.39
CA ASN A 2 -16.70 -14.62 3.05
C ASN A 2 -17.02 -14.08 4.45
N ASP A 3 -16.42 -14.69 5.48
CA ASP A 3 -16.37 -14.15 6.84
C ASP A 3 -15.00 -13.47 7.05
N PRO A 4 -14.92 -12.12 6.95
CA PRO A 4 -13.66 -11.41 7.05
C PRO A 4 -13.02 -11.49 8.45
N VAL A 5 -13.79 -11.81 9.50
CA VAL A 5 -13.26 -11.93 10.86
C VAL A 5 -12.39 -13.18 11.00
N ASN A 6 -12.75 -14.25 10.29
CA ASN A 6 -12.08 -15.55 10.40
C ASN A 6 -11.04 -15.81 9.29
N MET A 7 -10.85 -14.86 8.37
CA MET A 7 -9.87 -14.98 7.27
C MET A 7 -8.45 -15.34 7.76
N PRO A 8 -7.87 -14.70 8.80
CA PRO A 8 -6.54 -15.07 9.28
C PRO A 8 -6.48 -16.53 9.77
N THR A 9 -7.51 -16.99 10.47
CA THR A 9 -7.61 -18.37 10.97
C THR A 9 -7.67 -19.37 9.81
N HIS A 10 -8.39 -19.06 8.73
CA HIS A 10 -8.47 -19.92 7.55
C HIS A 10 -7.15 -19.97 6.77
N ILE A 11 -6.40 -18.86 6.70
CA ILE A 11 -5.04 -18.87 6.13
C ILE A 11 -4.13 -19.79 6.95
N MET A 12 -4.15 -19.66 8.29
CA MET A 12 -3.36 -20.54 9.18
C MET A 12 -3.78 -22.01 9.05
N GLU A 13 -5.09 -22.29 9.00
CA GLU A 13 -5.63 -23.64 8.79
C GLU A 13 -5.19 -24.24 7.45
N ALA A 14 -5.17 -23.44 6.38
CA ALA A 14 -4.74 -23.88 5.06
C ALA A 14 -3.24 -24.24 5.04
N VAL A 15 -2.41 -23.41 5.67
CA VAL A 15 -0.97 -23.69 5.83
C VAL A 15 -0.71 -24.93 6.69
N LEU A 16 -1.47 -25.11 7.77
CA LEU A 16 -1.29 -26.26 8.68
C LEU A 16 -1.84 -27.58 8.11
N THR A 17 -2.98 -27.53 7.41
CA THR A 17 -3.69 -28.75 6.96
C THR A 17 -3.47 -29.08 5.49
N GLY A 18 -2.86 -28.18 4.72
CA GLY A 18 -2.67 -28.33 3.28
C GLY A 18 -3.97 -28.19 2.47
N ARG A 19 -5.11 -27.89 3.10
CA ARG A 19 -6.37 -27.64 2.41
C ARG A 19 -6.36 -26.22 1.84
N PRO A 20 -6.37 -26.03 0.50
CA PRO A 20 -6.18 -24.71 -0.08
C PRO A 20 -7.27 -23.72 0.33
N TYR A 21 -6.88 -22.47 0.57
CA TYR A 21 -7.77 -21.36 0.87
C TYR A 21 -7.43 -20.15 0.01
N VAL A 22 -8.43 -19.56 -0.64
CA VAL A 22 -8.27 -18.40 -1.52
C VAL A 22 -8.68 -17.14 -0.78
N PHE A 23 -7.86 -16.10 -0.85
CA PHE A 23 -8.10 -14.81 -0.18
C PHE A 23 -7.50 -13.64 -0.96
N GLY A 24 -7.85 -12.40 -0.59
CA GLY A 24 -7.19 -11.19 -1.09
C GLY A 24 -6.00 -10.85 -0.20
N GLY A 25 -4.80 -10.76 -0.77
CA GLY A 25 -3.55 -10.55 -0.03
C GLY A 25 -2.75 -9.38 -0.55
N ASN A 26 -2.20 -8.58 0.36
CA ASN A 26 -1.27 -7.50 0.08
C ASN A 26 0.16 -8.05 -0.03
N VAL A 27 0.76 -7.91 -1.21
CA VAL A 27 2.08 -8.47 -1.53
C VAL A 27 2.87 -7.50 -2.42
N LEU A 28 4.20 -7.66 -2.43
CA LEU A 28 5.05 -6.90 -3.34
C LEU A 28 4.74 -7.28 -4.79
N ASN A 29 4.64 -6.30 -5.68
CA ASN A 29 4.35 -6.54 -7.09
C ASN A 29 5.58 -7.08 -7.85
N THR A 30 5.96 -8.33 -7.61
CA THR A 30 7.08 -8.99 -8.30
C THR A 30 6.70 -9.46 -9.71
N GLY A 31 6.03 -8.61 -10.49
CA GLY A 31 5.47 -8.92 -11.81
C GLY A 31 4.07 -9.53 -11.76
N LEU A 32 3.29 -9.28 -10.71
CA LEU A 32 1.91 -9.79 -10.57
C LEU A 32 0.91 -8.97 -11.40
N ILE A 33 1.10 -7.64 -11.42
CA ILE A 33 0.36 -6.69 -12.25
C ILE A 33 1.36 -5.97 -13.16
N ASP A 34 1.28 -6.26 -14.45
CA ASP A 34 2.36 -5.97 -15.43
C ASP A 34 2.64 -4.47 -15.63
N ASN A 35 1.62 -3.63 -15.41
CA ASN A 35 1.69 -2.19 -15.64
C ASN A 35 1.59 -1.35 -14.36
N LEU A 36 1.93 -1.94 -13.21
CA LEU A 36 2.17 -1.22 -11.96
C LEU A 36 3.64 -1.34 -11.54
N PRO A 37 4.18 -0.41 -10.73
CA PRO A 37 5.57 -0.46 -10.26
C PRO A 37 5.87 -1.75 -9.50
N ALA A 38 7.10 -2.27 -9.64
CA ALA A 38 7.51 -3.52 -9.02
C ALA A 38 7.75 -3.40 -7.50
N ASP A 39 8.00 -2.18 -7.03
CA ASP A 39 8.18 -1.81 -5.63
C ASP A 39 6.85 -1.47 -4.92
N ALA A 40 5.72 -1.48 -5.64
CA ALA A 40 4.41 -1.26 -5.06
C ALA A 40 3.89 -2.50 -4.31
N CYS A 41 3.20 -2.27 -3.19
CA CYS A 41 2.35 -3.28 -2.57
C CYS A 41 1.01 -3.32 -3.32
N VAL A 42 0.63 -4.48 -3.83
CA VAL A 42 -0.62 -4.71 -4.56
C VAL A 42 -1.47 -5.72 -3.81
N GLU A 43 -2.79 -5.55 -3.87
CA GLU A 43 -3.74 -6.53 -3.37
C GLU A 43 -4.19 -7.44 -4.51
N VAL A 44 -3.84 -8.72 -4.44
CA VAL A 44 -4.21 -9.72 -5.46
C VAL A 44 -4.79 -10.97 -4.81
N SER A 45 -5.44 -11.81 -5.61
CA SER A 45 -5.85 -13.13 -5.13
C SER A 45 -4.61 -13.95 -4.78
N CYS A 46 -4.65 -14.58 -3.61
CA CYS A 46 -3.61 -15.45 -3.08
C CYS A 46 -4.22 -16.80 -2.71
N ILE A 47 -3.43 -17.86 -2.88
CA ILE A 47 -3.76 -19.21 -2.45
C ILE A 47 -2.85 -19.54 -1.27
N ALA A 48 -3.42 -19.82 -0.10
CA ALA A 48 -2.70 -20.44 1.01
C ALA A 48 -2.84 -21.96 0.92
N ASP A 49 -1.73 -22.68 1.07
CA ASP A 49 -1.70 -24.14 1.18
C ASP A 49 -0.52 -24.60 2.06
N GLY A 50 -0.30 -25.91 2.14
CA GLY A 50 0.74 -26.52 2.99
C GLY A 50 2.19 -26.16 2.61
N THR A 51 2.40 -25.46 1.50
CA THR A 51 3.72 -24.99 1.04
C THR A 51 3.91 -23.49 1.21
N GLY A 52 2.85 -22.73 1.54
CA GLY A 52 2.93 -21.30 1.83
C GLY A 52 1.79 -20.49 1.23
N ILE A 53 2.09 -19.23 0.94
CA ILE A 53 1.18 -18.28 0.29
C ILE A 53 1.66 -18.05 -1.15
N HIS A 54 0.75 -18.22 -2.10
CA HIS A 54 1.02 -18.13 -3.53
C HIS A 54 0.17 -17.02 -4.15
N PRO A 55 0.75 -15.84 -4.40
CA PRO A 55 0.06 -14.77 -5.13
C PRO A 55 -0.20 -15.16 -6.58
N VAL A 56 -1.36 -14.78 -7.11
CA VAL A 56 -1.78 -15.11 -8.47
C VAL A 56 -1.45 -13.96 -9.42
N HIS A 57 -0.86 -14.28 -10.57
CA HIS A 57 -0.61 -13.32 -11.65
C HIS A 57 -1.95 -12.79 -12.20
N VAL A 58 -2.08 -11.47 -12.25
CA VAL A 58 -3.28 -10.77 -12.76
C VAL A 58 -3.06 -10.34 -14.21
N GLY A 59 -1.82 -10.02 -14.58
CA GLY A 59 -1.48 -9.46 -15.89
C GLY A 59 -1.68 -7.94 -15.95
N ARG A 60 -1.84 -7.43 -17.16
CA ARG A 60 -2.00 -5.99 -17.41
C ARG A 60 -3.42 -5.51 -17.07
N LEU A 61 -3.53 -4.48 -16.24
CA LEU A 61 -4.81 -3.81 -15.99
C LEU A 61 -5.20 -2.90 -17.17
N PRO A 62 -6.51 -2.66 -17.40
CA PRO A 62 -6.98 -1.58 -18.27
C PRO A 62 -6.31 -0.24 -17.92
N GLU A 63 -5.95 0.56 -18.93
CA GLU A 63 -5.11 1.76 -18.74
C GLU A 63 -5.65 2.71 -17.68
N GLN A 64 -6.97 2.92 -17.64
CA GLN A 64 -7.62 3.87 -16.74
C GLN A 64 -7.55 3.39 -15.28
N LEU A 65 -7.62 2.07 -15.07
CA LEU A 65 -7.50 1.48 -13.73
C LEU A 65 -6.05 1.52 -13.26
N ALA A 66 -5.09 1.23 -14.13
CA ALA A 66 -3.68 1.38 -13.80
C ALA A 66 -3.33 2.83 -13.46
N ALA A 67 -3.84 3.80 -14.25
CA ALA A 67 -3.64 5.22 -13.98
C ALA A 67 -4.19 5.63 -12.60
N LEU A 68 -5.40 5.18 -12.26
CA LEU A 68 -6.01 5.46 -10.95
C LEU A 68 -5.21 4.83 -9.78
N ASN A 69 -4.67 3.62 -9.96
CA ASN A 69 -3.82 3.00 -8.95
C ASN A 69 -2.50 3.76 -8.79
N ILE A 70 -1.88 4.20 -9.90
CA ILE A 70 -0.62 4.94 -9.87
C ILE A 70 -0.75 6.25 -9.08
N THR A 71 -1.87 6.98 -9.19
CA THR A 71 -2.06 8.22 -8.41
C THR A 71 -2.10 7.97 -6.90
N ASN A 72 -2.37 6.75 -6.45
CA ASN A 72 -2.35 6.36 -5.04
C ASN A 72 -1.03 5.67 -4.64
N ILE A 73 -0.42 4.90 -5.54
CA ILE A 73 0.88 4.23 -5.31
C ILE A 73 2.00 5.25 -5.14
N ASN A 74 2.03 6.29 -5.98
CA ASN A 74 3.10 7.29 -5.94
C ASN A 74 3.27 7.97 -4.57
N PRO A 75 2.22 8.53 -3.93
CA PRO A 75 2.36 9.11 -2.59
C PRO A 75 2.75 8.07 -1.53
N GLN A 76 2.33 6.80 -1.67
CA GLN A 76 2.73 5.72 -0.75
C GLN A 76 4.23 5.41 -0.85
N LEU A 77 4.78 5.31 -2.08
CA LEU A 77 6.21 5.10 -2.29
C LEU A 77 7.05 6.27 -1.76
N LEU A 78 6.58 7.52 -1.93
CA LEU A 78 7.22 8.68 -1.33
C LEU A 78 7.13 8.69 0.20
N THR A 79 6.03 8.20 0.78
CA THR A 79 5.89 8.05 2.24
C THR A 79 6.91 7.04 2.77
N ILE A 80 7.11 5.91 2.07
CA ILE A 80 8.16 4.94 2.41
C ILE A 80 9.55 5.60 2.29
N LYS A 81 9.78 6.38 1.22
CA LYS A 81 11.02 7.12 1.05
C LYS A 81 11.26 8.07 2.22
N ALA A 82 10.26 8.83 2.67
CA ALA A 82 10.37 9.69 3.85
C ALA A 82 10.77 8.89 5.10
N ALA A 83 10.20 7.71 5.32
CA ALA A 83 10.59 6.82 6.42
C ALA A 83 12.05 6.36 6.37
N VAL A 84 12.57 6.13 5.16
CA VAL A 84 13.96 5.72 4.95
C VAL A 84 14.92 6.90 5.07
N THR A 85 14.61 8.04 4.45
CA THR A 85 15.51 9.21 4.36
C THR A 85 15.44 10.10 5.60
N ARG A 86 14.32 10.06 6.34
CA ARG A 86 13.99 10.95 7.46
C ARG A 86 14.01 12.43 7.08
N LYS A 87 13.66 12.73 5.83
CA LYS A 87 13.58 14.09 5.32
C LYS A 87 12.13 14.56 5.33
N ARG A 88 11.85 15.66 6.00
CA ARG A 88 10.51 16.28 5.99
C ARG A 88 10.06 16.63 4.57
N GLU A 89 10.98 17.00 3.69
CA GLU A 89 10.67 17.33 2.30
C GLU A 89 10.04 16.14 1.55
N ASP A 90 10.45 14.90 1.85
CA ASP A 90 9.85 13.71 1.26
C ASP A 90 8.40 13.48 1.75
N ILE A 91 8.08 13.89 2.99
CA ILE A 91 6.71 13.88 3.53
C ILE A 91 5.85 14.88 2.76
N TYR A 92 6.35 16.12 2.60
CA TYR A 92 5.60 17.15 1.90
C TYR A 92 5.34 16.76 0.45
N MET A 93 6.33 16.20 -0.25
CA MET A 93 6.15 15.71 -1.63
C MET A 93 5.14 14.56 -1.70
N ALA A 94 5.11 13.65 -0.72
CA ALA A 94 4.10 12.60 -0.65
C ALA A 94 2.70 13.21 -0.51
N ALA A 95 2.54 14.15 0.43
CA ALA A 95 1.28 14.84 0.66
C ALA A 95 0.86 15.72 -0.53
N MET A 96 1.79 16.28 -1.31
CA MET A 96 1.46 17.03 -2.54
C MET A 96 0.97 16.14 -3.70
N LEU A 97 1.34 14.85 -3.70
CA LEU A 97 0.90 13.89 -4.72
C LEU A 97 -0.33 13.09 -4.31
N ASP A 98 -0.78 13.18 -3.06
CA ASP A 98 -2.03 12.59 -2.64
C ASP A 98 -3.21 13.26 -3.39
N PRO A 99 -4.10 12.49 -4.04
CA PRO A 99 -5.17 13.07 -4.87
C PRO A 99 -6.16 13.94 -4.10
N HIS A 100 -6.32 13.73 -2.79
CA HIS A 100 -7.29 14.45 -1.98
C HIS A 100 -6.73 15.80 -1.53
N THR A 101 -5.53 15.80 -0.95
CA THR A 101 -4.85 17.06 -0.58
C THR A 101 -4.59 17.93 -1.81
N ALA A 102 -4.16 17.36 -2.93
CA ALA A 102 -3.90 18.10 -4.16
C ALA A 102 -5.16 18.72 -4.78
N ALA A 103 -6.35 18.18 -4.46
CA ALA A 103 -7.62 18.71 -4.92
C ALA A 103 -8.14 19.85 -4.03
N GLU A 104 -7.85 19.82 -2.74
CA GLU A 104 -8.49 20.68 -1.73
C GLU A 104 -7.58 21.78 -1.16
N LEU A 105 -6.27 21.60 -1.22
CA LEU A 105 -5.30 22.46 -0.50
C LEU A 105 -4.28 23.10 -1.44
N SER A 106 -3.80 24.28 -1.06
CA SER A 106 -2.61 24.86 -1.68
C SER A 106 -1.34 24.16 -1.19
N ILE A 107 -0.22 24.35 -1.91
CA ILE A 107 1.08 23.80 -1.51
C ILE A 107 1.48 24.26 -0.10
N ASP A 108 1.25 25.54 0.21
CA ASP A 108 1.58 26.10 1.53
C ASP A 108 0.70 25.50 2.64
N ASP A 109 -0.60 25.30 2.37
CA ASP A 109 -1.52 24.65 3.31
C ASP A 109 -1.15 23.18 3.55
N ILE A 110 -0.69 22.46 2.52
CA ILE A 110 -0.22 21.07 2.64
C ILE A 110 1.00 21.00 3.56
N VAL A 111 1.96 21.91 3.41
CA VAL A 111 3.15 21.97 4.27
C VAL A 111 2.74 22.27 5.72
N SER A 112 1.90 23.29 5.94
CA SER A 112 1.40 23.63 7.28
C SER A 112 0.68 22.45 7.93
N MET A 113 -0.22 21.79 7.20
CA MET A 113 -0.93 20.60 7.68
C MET A 113 0.04 19.47 8.05
N CYS A 114 1.07 19.22 7.25
CA CYS A 114 2.07 18.19 7.55
C CYS A 114 2.86 18.52 8.82
N ASP A 115 3.28 19.78 9.00
CA ASP A 115 3.98 20.20 10.21
C ASP A 115 3.09 20.08 11.46
N GLU A 116 1.84 20.51 11.38
CA GLU A 116 0.86 20.33 12.45
C GLU A 116 0.66 18.85 12.81
N LEU A 117 0.59 17.97 11.82
CA LEU A 117 0.48 16.52 12.02
C LEU A 117 1.74 15.94 12.66
N ILE A 118 2.94 16.33 12.22
CA ILE A 118 4.20 15.87 12.81
C ILE A 118 4.26 16.27 14.29
N ASP A 119 3.96 17.53 14.59
CA ASP A 119 3.96 18.05 15.96
C ASP A 119 2.91 17.33 16.84
N ALA A 120 1.71 17.09 16.30
CA ALA A 120 0.65 16.39 17.02
C ALA A 120 0.99 14.92 17.35
N HIS A 121 1.78 14.24 16.51
CA HIS A 121 2.23 12.87 16.77
C HIS A 121 3.44 12.81 17.71
N GLY A 122 4.13 13.92 17.97
CA GLY A 122 5.18 14.05 18.97
C GLY A 122 6.24 12.96 18.87
N ASP A 123 6.42 12.20 19.96
CA ASP A 123 7.45 11.16 20.07
C ASP A 123 7.40 10.10 18.95
N PHE A 124 6.21 9.81 18.41
CA PHE A 124 6.05 8.84 17.31
C PHE A 124 6.73 9.28 16.01
N LEU A 125 6.84 10.60 15.78
CA LEU A 125 7.46 11.19 14.59
C LEU A 125 8.66 12.08 14.94
N SER A 126 9.22 11.93 16.15
CA SER A 126 10.37 12.71 16.66
C SER A 126 11.65 12.63 15.82
N ILE A 127 11.72 11.68 14.88
CA ILE A 127 12.84 11.51 13.96
C ILE A 127 12.81 12.47 12.76
N TYR A 128 11.73 13.24 12.60
CA TYR A 128 11.49 14.17 11.50
C TYR A 128 11.62 15.62 11.94
#